data_AF-A0A534K3T0-F1
#
_entry.id   AF-A0A534K3T0-F1
#
_cell.length_a   1.000
_cell.length_b   1.000
_cell.length_c   1.000
_cell.angle_alpha   90.00
_cell.angle_beta   90.00
_cell.angle_gamma   90.00
#
_symmetry.space_group_name_H-M   'P 1'
#
loop_
_entity.id
_entity.type
_entity.pdbx_description
1 polymer ?
#
loop_
_entity_poly.entity_id
_entity_poly.type
_entity_poly.pdbx_seq_one_letter_code
_entity_poly.pdbx_strand_id
1 'polypeptide(L)'
;MASTAMAETAAPADDSKKEEPKSPPAHMRDEVLLKFVGTATLILGIVLLVSSSIAIAVLSILKYELGAWLPILPLSLLVILVGGLVNGYFRKVIDRAMHPKKEEPPRPPQYGFMYPYQMPAPVYPMRMPNPPVAMPRPAAPLPSAAKNRFCIMCGKQIPMEAKFCPYCRHAYTA
;
A
#
# COMPACT_ATOMS: atom_id res chain seq x y z
N MET A 1 -9.83 61.40 -27.05
CA MET A 1 -8.97 62.41 -26.42
C MET A 1 -9.17 62.33 -24.92
N ALA A 2 -8.09 62.08 -24.16
CA ALA A 2 -7.92 62.28 -22.70
C ALA A 2 -8.86 61.48 -21.76
N SER A 3 -8.51 60.97 -20.58
CA SER A 3 -7.43 61.28 -19.64
C SER A 3 -7.10 60.08 -18.73
N THR A 4 -5.87 60.10 -18.24
CA THR A 4 -5.17 59.29 -17.23
C THR A 4 -5.65 59.52 -15.78
N ALA A 5 -5.56 58.50 -14.92
CA ALA A 5 -5.19 58.55 -13.48
C ALA A 5 -5.08 57.09 -12.96
N MET A 6 -3.92 56.51 -12.65
CA MET A 6 -3.04 56.70 -11.47
C MET A 6 -3.75 56.48 -10.12
N ALA A 7 -3.53 55.29 -9.54
CA ALA A 7 -3.50 54.95 -8.11
C ALA A 7 -3.01 53.49 -8.04
N GLU A 8 -1.73 53.20 -7.91
CA GLU A 8 -0.93 53.28 -6.67
C GLU A 8 -1.68 52.80 -5.43
N THR A 9 -1.67 51.47 -5.24
CA THR A 9 -1.80 50.86 -3.92
C THR A 9 -0.68 49.86 -3.76
N ALA A 10 0.32 50.25 -2.98
CA ALA A 10 1.39 49.41 -2.50
C ALA A 10 0.81 48.18 -1.77
N ALA A 11 1.15 46.98 -2.25
CA ALA A 11 1.02 45.76 -1.47
C ALA A 11 2.32 45.58 -0.65
N PRO A 12 2.24 45.25 0.64
CA PRO A 12 3.42 45.00 1.45
C PRO A 12 4.18 43.79 0.91
N ALA A 13 5.51 43.92 0.89
CA ALA A 13 6.43 42.82 0.70
C ALA A 13 6.21 41.81 1.83
N ASP A 14 5.51 40.73 1.50
CA ASP A 14 5.40 39.56 2.35
C ASP A 14 6.78 38.88 2.35
N ASP A 15 7.45 38.97 3.50
CA ASP A 15 8.73 38.37 3.83
C ASP A 15 8.57 36.84 3.76
N SER A 16 8.57 36.33 2.52
CA SER A 16 8.57 34.91 2.20
C SER A 16 9.94 34.37 2.58
N LYS A 17 10.09 34.12 3.88
CA LYS A 17 11.10 33.24 4.47
C LYS A 17 11.03 31.93 3.69
N LYS A 18 11.93 31.82 2.71
CA LYS A 18 12.12 30.67 1.83
C LYS A 18 12.70 29.56 2.70
N GLU A 19 11.84 28.93 3.49
CA GLU A 19 12.14 27.66 4.13
C GLU A 19 12.33 26.65 3.01
N GLU A 20 13.59 26.38 2.72
CA GLU A 20 14.04 25.36 1.80
C GLU A 20 13.31 24.05 2.16
N PRO A 21 12.46 23.50 1.27
CA PRO A 21 11.70 22.31 1.59
C PRO A 21 12.69 21.17 1.78
N LYS A 22 12.94 20.81 3.04
CA LYS A 22 13.77 19.70 3.46
C LYS A 22 13.30 18.47 2.69
N SER A 23 14.08 18.12 1.67
CA SER A 23 13.73 17.11 0.69
C SER A 23 13.32 15.84 1.44
N PRO A 24 12.08 15.33 1.27
CA PRO A 24 11.69 14.07 1.88
C PRO A 24 12.66 12.98 1.43
N PRO A 25 13.02 12.04 2.32
CA PRO A 25 14.03 11.02 2.08
C PRO A 25 13.69 10.23 0.82
N ALA A 26 14.70 9.97 -0.03
CA ALA A 26 14.54 9.44 -1.39
C ALA A 26 13.62 8.19 -1.46
N HIS A 27 13.74 7.28 -0.50
CA HIS A 27 12.95 6.05 -0.46
C HIS A 27 11.43 6.25 -0.38
N MET A 28 10.93 7.36 0.20
CA MET A 28 9.49 7.62 0.26
C MET A 28 8.96 8.22 -1.04
N ARG A 29 9.81 8.89 -1.83
CA ARG A 29 9.38 9.44 -3.12
C ARG A 29 9.09 8.34 -4.11
N ASP A 30 9.87 7.26 -4.09
CA ASP A 30 9.70 6.14 -5.01
C ASP A 30 8.40 5.38 -4.75
N GLU A 31 8.03 5.16 -3.49
CA GLU A 31 6.74 4.52 -3.15
C GLU A 31 5.54 5.39 -3.53
N VAL A 32 5.64 6.70 -3.29
CA VAL A 32 4.58 7.65 -3.63
C VAL A 32 4.47 7.75 -5.14
N LEU A 33 5.59 7.88 -5.86
CA LEU A 33 5.62 7.87 -7.32
C LEU A 33 5.08 6.56 -7.90
N LEU A 34 5.42 5.39 -7.34
CA LEU A 34 4.87 4.12 -7.80
C LEU A 34 3.36 4.07 -7.66
N LYS A 35 2.83 4.54 -6.51
CA LYS A 35 1.38 4.59 -6.27
C LYS A 35 0.69 5.60 -7.18
N PHE A 36 1.29 6.77 -7.41
CA PHE A 36 0.75 7.79 -8.30
C PHE A 36 0.81 7.36 -9.77
N VAL A 37 1.90 6.76 -10.23
CA VAL A 37 2.03 6.25 -11.60
C VAL A 37 1.06 5.10 -11.82
N GLY A 38 0.90 4.19 -10.85
CA GLY A 38 -0.06 3.10 -10.92
C GLY A 38 -1.52 3.57 -10.97
N THR A 39 -1.91 4.52 -10.13
CA THR A 39 -3.28 5.06 -10.16
C THR A 39 -3.52 5.95 -11.38
N ALA A 40 -2.56 6.79 -11.76
CA ALA A 40 -2.69 7.67 -12.93
C ALA A 40 -2.82 6.87 -14.22
N THR A 41 -2.02 5.82 -14.41
CA THR A 41 -2.12 4.94 -15.60
C THR A 41 -3.46 4.20 -15.64
N LEU A 42 -3.98 3.76 -14.49
CA LEU A 42 -5.29 3.12 -14.39
C LEU A 42 -6.41 4.10 -14.77
N ILE A 43 -6.40 5.30 -14.21
CA ILE A 43 -7.38 6.36 -14.52
C ILE A 43 -7.31 6.72 -16.01
N LEU A 44 -6.11 6.92 -16.55
CA LEU A 44 -5.92 7.27 -17.96
C LEU A 44 -6.40 6.15 -18.89
N GLY A 45 -6.17 4.89 -18.51
CA GLY A 45 -6.71 3.71 -19.19
C GLY A 45 -8.23 3.66 -19.20
N ILE A 46 -8.89 3.94 -18.07
CA ILE A 46 -10.37 3.99 -17.98
C ILE A 46 -10.90 5.12 -18.85
N VAL A 47 -10.31 6.31 -18.78
CA VAL A 47 -10.73 7.47 -19.57
C VAL A 47 -10.61 7.17 -21.07
N LEU A 48 -9.52 6.54 -21.51
CA LEU A 48 -9.36 6.11 -22.90
C LEU A 48 -10.41 5.09 -23.31
N LEU A 49 -10.71 4.09 -22.46
CA LEU A 49 -11.73 3.08 -22.73
C LEU A 49 -13.13 3.70 -22.90
N VAL A 50 -13.49 4.62 -22.00
CA VAL A 50 -14.78 5.32 -22.05
C VAL A 50 -14.85 6.24 -23.26
N SER A 51 -13.77 6.96 -23.59
CA SER A 51 -13.75 7.81 -24.77
C SER A 51 -13.89 7.00 -26.07
N SER A 52 -13.25 5.83 -26.15
CA SER A 52 -13.36 4.92 -27.28
C SER A 52 -14.76 4.33 -27.41
N SER A 53 -15.42 3.95 -26.29
CA SER A 53 -16.77 3.39 -26.34
C SER A 53 -17.80 4.43 -26.81
N ILE A 54 -17.66 5.68 -26.35
CA ILE A 54 -18.51 6.79 -26.81
C ILE A 54 -18.28 7.07 -28.29
N ALA A 55 -17.03 7.08 -28.78
CA ALA A 55 -16.73 7.28 -30.19
C ALA A 55 -17.37 6.18 -31.07
N ILE A 56 -17.28 4.92 -30.65
CA ILE A 56 -17.92 3.78 -31.34
C ILE A 56 -19.45 3.93 -31.33
N ALA A 57 -20.05 4.32 -30.20
CA ALA A 57 -21.49 4.52 -30.09
C ALA A 57 -21.99 5.65 -31.02
N VAL A 58 -21.29 6.78 -31.07
CA VAL A 58 -21.61 7.90 -31.96
C VAL A 58 -21.48 7.49 -33.43
N LEU A 59 -20.41 6.77 -33.79
CA LEU A 59 -20.22 6.24 -35.15
C LEU A 59 -21.30 5.22 -35.54
N SER A 60 -21.80 4.43 -34.58
CA SER A 60 -22.91 3.51 -34.79
C SER A 60 -24.25 4.22 -35.03
N ILE A 61 -24.48 5.36 -34.39
CA ILE A 61 -25.71 6.17 -34.57
C ILE A 61 -25.70 6.91 -35.91
N LEU A 62 -24.51 7.30 -36.39
CA LEU A 62 -24.31 8.04 -37.65
C LEU A 62 -24.59 7.20 -38.91
N LYS A 63 -25.11 5.97 -38.80
CA LYS A 63 -25.49 5.11 -39.94
C LYS A 63 -24.37 4.99 -41.00
N TYR A 64 -23.15 4.73 -40.55
CA TYR A 64 -22.14 4.19 -41.45
C TYR A 64 -22.48 2.73 -41.75
N GLU A 65 -22.59 2.37 -43.04
CA GLU A 65 -22.93 1.02 -43.49
C GLU A 65 -22.09 -0.04 -42.76
N LEU A 66 -22.75 -0.98 -42.08
CA LEU A 66 -22.13 -2.10 -41.35
C LEU A 66 -21.12 -2.90 -42.18
N GLY A 67 -21.21 -2.85 -43.52
CA GLY A 67 -20.27 -3.52 -44.43
C GLY A 67 -18.84 -2.99 -44.34
N ALA A 68 -18.65 -1.69 -44.06
CA ALA A 68 -17.32 -1.09 -43.93
C ALA A 68 -16.67 -1.32 -42.55
N TRP A 69 -17.43 -1.83 -41.56
CA TRP A 69 -16.96 -2.03 -40.19
C TRP A 69 -16.50 -3.46 -39.87
N LEU A 70 -16.72 -4.41 -40.79
CA LEU A 70 -16.19 -5.77 -40.69
C LEU A 70 -14.67 -5.83 -40.38
N PRO A 71 -13.79 -4.94 -40.93
CA PRO A 71 -12.37 -4.92 -40.58
C PRO A 71 -12.04 -4.19 -39.27
N ILE A 72 -12.93 -3.36 -38.73
CA ILE A 72 -12.71 -2.65 -37.45
C ILE A 72 -12.94 -3.58 -36.25
N LEU A 73 -13.81 -4.58 -36.40
CA LEU A 73 -14.08 -5.59 -35.39
C LEU A 73 -12.82 -6.39 -34.99
N PRO A 74 -12.04 -6.99 -35.91
CA PRO A 74 -10.80 -7.68 -35.55
C PRO A 74 -9.73 -6.70 -35.03
N LEU A 75 -9.72 -5.45 -35.50
CA LEU A 75 -8.77 -4.43 -35.05
C LEU A 75 -9.02 -4.03 -33.59
N SER A 76 -10.28 -3.84 -33.21
CA SER A 76 -10.65 -3.58 -31.81
C SER A 76 -10.39 -4.78 -30.91
N LEU A 77 -10.63 -6.01 -31.39
CA LEU A 77 -10.28 -7.24 -30.67
C LEU A 77 -8.77 -7.36 -30.47
N LEU A 78 -7.96 -7.01 -31.48
CA LEU A 78 -6.51 -6.97 -31.39
C LEU A 78 -6.05 -5.93 -30.35
N VAL A 79 -6.64 -4.72 -30.35
CA VAL A 79 -6.35 -3.69 -29.35
C VAL A 79 -6.69 -4.17 -27.94
N ILE A 80 -7.83 -4.84 -27.74
CA ILE A 80 -8.21 -5.42 -26.44
C ILE A 80 -7.22 -6.52 -26.03
N LEU A 81 -6.80 -7.37 -26.97
CA LEU A 81 -5.87 -8.48 -26.71
C LEU A 81 -4.47 -7.94 -26.34
N VAL A 82 -3.95 -6.97 -27.11
CA VAL A 82 -2.68 -6.30 -26.81
C VAL A 82 -2.77 -5.53 -25.50
N GLY A 83 -3.83 -4.76 -25.28
CA GLY A 83 -4.06 -4.01 -24.04
C GLY A 83 -4.14 -4.94 -22.82
N GLY A 84 -4.84 -6.06 -22.94
CA GLY A 84 -4.94 -7.09 -21.91
C GLY A 84 -3.60 -7.77 -21.62
N LEU A 85 -2.83 -8.10 -22.66
CA LEU A 85 -1.53 -8.75 -22.53
C LEU A 85 -0.49 -7.81 -21.89
N VAL A 86 -0.50 -6.54 -22.29
CA VAL A 86 0.32 -5.48 -21.67
C VAL A 86 -0.08 -5.28 -20.20
N ASN A 87 -1.38 -5.18 -19.89
CA ASN A 87 -1.84 -5.04 -18.50
C ASN A 87 -1.49 -6.26 -17.64
N GLY A 88 -1.63 -7.47 -18.17
CA GLY A 88 -1.21 -8.70 -17.51
C GLY A 88 0.31 -8.76 -17.28
N TYR A 89 1.11 -8.32 -18.25
CA TYR A 89 2.56 -8.21 -18.12
C TYR A 89 2.94 -7.21 -17.02
N PHE A 90 2.34 -6.01 -17.01
CA PHE A 90 2.60 -5.02 -15.97
C PHE A 90 2.21 -5.53 -14.59
N ARG A 91 1.04 -6.18 -14.44
CA ARG A 91 0.68 -6.85 -13.18
C ARG A 91 1.74 -7.85 -12.74
N LYS A 92 2.23 -8.68 -13.64
CA LYS A 92 3.25 -9.70 -13.34
C LYS A 92 4.60 -9.10 -12.96
N VAL A 93 4.99 -8.00 -13.61
CA VAL A 93 6.23 -7.27 -13.29
C VAL A 93 6.12 -6.59 -11.92
N ILE A 94 4.99 -5.92 -11.64
CA ILE A 94 4.73 -5.29 -10.35
C ILE A 94 4.70 -6.35 -9.24
N ASP A 95 4.06 -7.50 -9.46
CA ASP A 95 3.99 -8.57 -8.47
C ASP A 95 5.38 -9.14 -8.15
N ARG A 96 6.24 -9.30 -9.16
CA ARG A 96 7.65 -9.67 -8.95
C ARG A 96 8.46 -8.60 -8.21
N ALA A 97 8.16 -7.32 -8.42
CA ALA A 97 8.83 -6.22 -7.74
C ALA A 97 8.39 -6.07 -6.27
N MET A 98 7.11 -6.33 -5.98
CA MET A 98 6.54 -6.25 -4.63
C MET A 98 6.85 -7.48 -3.78
N HIS A 99 7.03 -8.64 -4.41
CA HIS A 99 7.48 -9.88 -3.78
C HIS A 99 8.87 -10.28 -4.29
N PRO A 100 9.93 -9.50 -3.97
CA PRO A 100 11.27 -9.96 -4.29
C PRO A 100 11.44 -11.30 -3.57
N LYS A 101 11.71 -12.36 -4.34
CA LYS A 101 12.11 -13.64 -3.74
C LYS A 101 13.29 -13.29 -2.83
N LYS A 102 13.09 -13.39 -1.52
CA LYS A 102 14.18 -13.34 -0.57
C LYS A 102 15.15 -14.41 -1.04
N GLU A 103 16.32 -14.00 -1.48
CA GLU A 103 17.41 -14.93 -1.73
C GLU A 103 17.52 -15.75 -0.44
N GLU A 104 17.13 -17.02 -0.53
CA GLU A 104 17.32 -17.95 0.57
C GLU A 104 18.82 -17.91 0.82
N PRO A 105 19.26 -17.45 2.02
CA PRO A 105 20.69 -17.29 2.29
C PRO A 105 21.36 -18.60 1.94
N PRO A 106 22.55 -18.57 1.30
CA PRO A 106 23.22 -19.76 0.81
C PRO A 106 23.17 -20.80 1.90
N ARG A 107 22.37 -21.85 1.65
CA ARG A 107 22.09 -22.89 2.62
C ARG A 107 23.48 -23.35 3.08
N PRO A 108 23.84 -23.17 4.37
CA PRO A 108 25.19 -23.47 4.81
C PRO A 108 25.47 -24.91 4.38
N PRO A 109 26.66 -25.19 3.79
CA PRO A 109 26.96 -26.53 3.37
C PRO A 109 26.70 -27.44 4.56
N GLN A 110 25.93 -28.51 4.34
CA GLN A 110 25.74 -29.56 5.33
C GLN A 110 27.07 -30.31 5.53
N TYR A 111 28.09 -29.62 6.06
CA TYR A 111 29.19 -30.28 6.74
C TYR A 111 28.66 -30.61 8.12
N GLY A 112 28.17 -31.85 8.22
CA GLY A 112 27.85 -32.49 9.48
C GLY A 112 29.10 -32.59 10.34
N PHE A 113 29.38 -31.55 11.13
CA PHE A 113 30.10 -31.72 12.37
C PHE A 113 29.08 -32.18 13.40
N MET A 114 28.88 -33.50 13.37
CA MET A 114 28.26 -34.27 14.43
C MET A 114 29.07 -33.99 15.71
N TYR A 115 28.55 -33.16 16.62
CA TYR A 115 29.11 -33.02 17.96
C TYR A 115 28.69 -34.23 18.78
N PRO A 116 29.61 -35.11 19.22
CA PRO A 116 29.28 -36.25 20.03
C PRO A 116 29.36 -35.84 21.51
N TYR A 117 28.52 -34.90 21.97
CA TYR A 117 28.36 -34.65 23.41
C TYR A 117 26.99 -34.05 23.71
N GLN A 118 25.94 -34.81 23.39
CA GLN A 118 24.63 -34.57 23.99
C GLN A 118 24.66 -35.21 25.39
N MET A 119 25.00 -34.41 26.40
CA MET A 119 24.94 -34.85 27.80
C MET A 119 23.48 -35.14 28.16
N PRO A 120 23.18 -36.29 28.80
CA PRO A 120 21.84 -36.54 29.31
C PRO A 120 21.51 -35.53 30.39
N ALA A 121 20.38 -34.82 30.23
CA ALA A 121 19.87 -33.90 31.24
C ALA A 121 19.59 -34.68 32.55
N PRO A 122 20.15 -34.25 33.69
CA PRO A 122 19.83 -34.85 34.97
C PRO A 122 18.36 -34.58 35.32
N VAL A 123 17.59 -35.66 35.44
CA VAL A 123 16.21 -35.64 35.90
C VAL A 123 16.22 -35.42 37.41
N TYR A 124 16.08 -34.19 37.87
CA TYR A 124 15.81 -33.90 39.28
C TYR A 124 14.28 -33.91 39.49
N PRO A 125 13.72 -34.76 40.36
CA PRO A 125 12.34 -34.62 40.79
C PRO A 125 12.24 -33.46 41.80
N MET A 126 12.07 -32.24 41.31
CA MET A 126 11.63 -31.13 42.15
C MET A 126 10.16 -31.36 42.53
N ARG A 127 9.94 -31.97 43.71
CA ARG A 127 8.64 -32.03 44.38
C ARG A 127 8.35 -30.66 44.98
N MET A 128 7.58 -29.83 44.26
CA MET A 128 7.09 -28.56 44.80
C MET A 128 6.11 -28.79 45.96
N PRO A 129 6.14 -27.98 47.03
CA PRO A 129 5.11 -27.97 48.06
C PRO A 129 3.77 -27.48 47.47
N ASN A 130 2.72 -28.24 47.75
CA ASN A 130 1.35 -27.92 47.38
C ASN A 130 0.93 -26.60 48.06
N PRO A 131 0.51 -25.54 47.34
CA PRO A 131 -0.03 -24.34 47.98
C PRO A 131 -1.38 -24.66 48.62
N PRO A 132 -1.74 -24.01 49.75
CA PRO A 132 -3.00 -24.25 50.43
C PRO A 132 -4.18 -23.89 49.52
N VAL A 133 -5.17 -24.78 49.49
CA VAL A 133 -6.44 -24.59 48.79
C VAL A 133 -7.11 -23.32 49.31
N ALA A 134 -7.07 -22.26 48.51
CA ALA A 134 -7.82 -21.04 48.76
C ALA A 134 -9.28 -21.25 48.35
N MET A 135 -10.18 -20.87 49.26
CA MET A 135 -11.64 -20.92 49.10
C MET A 135 -12.12 -20.17 47.84
N PRO A 136 -13.30 -20.51 47.28
CA PRO A 136 -13.83 -19.87 46.08
C PRO A 136 -14.16 -18.40 46.36
N ARG A 137 -13.34 -17.51 45.77
CA ARG A 137 -13.58 -16.07 45.73
C ARG A 137 -14.53 -15.78 44.55
N PRO A 138 -15.55 -14.92 44.71
CA PRO A 138 -16.44 -14.55 43.61
C PRO A 138 -15.64 -13.97 42.45
N ALA A 139 -15.92 -14.47 41.25
CA ALA A 139 -15.24 -14.13 40.01
C ALA A 139 -15.33 -12.62 39.75
N ALA A 140 -14.20 -11.93 39.89
CA ALA A 140 -14.03 -10.63 39.25
C ALA A 140 -14.00 -10.86 37.72
N PRO A 141 -14.65 -10.00 36.92
CA PRO A 141 -14.63 -10.14 35.47
C PRO A 141 -13.18 -10.08 34.98
N LEU A 142 -12.74 -11.14 34.29
CA LEU A 142 -11.45 -11.14 33.61
C LEU A 142 -11.42 -9.95 32.65
N PRO A 143 -10.35 -9.12 32.62
CA PRO A 143 -10.20 -8.15 31.56
C PRO A 143 -10.11 -8.93 30.25
N SER A 144 -11.13 -8.76 29.43
CA SER A 144 -11.24 -9.23 28.06
C SER A 144 -9.86 -9.15 27.41
N ALA A 145 -9.36 -10.27 26.90
CA ALA A 145 -8.10 -10.31 26.16
C ALA A 145 -8.16 -9.23 25.07
N ALA A 146 -7.54 -8.09 25.34
CA ALA A 146 -7.58 -6.93 24.48
C ALA A 146 -6.92 -7.37 23.17
N LYS A 147 -7.73 -7.48 22.11
CA LYS A 147 -7.18 -7.71 20.78
C LYS A 147 -6.25 -6.52 20.52
N ASN A 148 -4.98 -6.82 20.25
CA ASN A 148 -3.98 -5.82 19.91
C ASN A 148 -3.88 -5.73 18.39
N ARG A 149 -3.74 -4.51 17.87
CA ARG A 149 -3.42 -4.21 16.47
C ARG A 149 -2.08 -3.49 16.38
N PHE A 150 -1.46 -3.50 15.19
CA PHE A 150 -0.22 -2.77 14.95
C PHE A 150 -0.50 -1.38 14.38
N CYS A 151 0.35 -0.41 14.74
CA CYS A 151 0.28 0.92 14.16
C CYS A 151 0.75 0.92 12.71
N ILE A 152 0.01 1.55 11.79
CA ILE A 152 0.41 1.66 10.38
C ILE A 152 1.58 2.62 10.17
N MET A 153 1.74 3.61 11.07
CA MET A 153 2.80 4.61 10.96
C MET A 153 4.08 4.22 11.70
N CYS A 154 3.98 3.51 12.84
CA CYS A 154 5.16 3.20 13.67
C CYS A 154 5.38 1.71 13.97
N GLY A 155 4.48 0.81 13.54
CA GLY A 155 4.62 -0.64 13.72
C GLY A 155 4.50 -1.16 15.15
N LYS A 156 4.30 -0.29 16.16
CA LYS A 156 4.13 -0.71 17.57
C LYS A 156 2.72 -1.25 17.83
N GLN A 157 2.60 -2.16 18.80
CA GLN A 157 1.31 -2.71 19.23
C GLN A 157 0.49 -1.64 19.98
N ILE A 158 -0.80 -1.59 19.65
CA ILE A 158 -1.80 -0.69 20.20
C ILE A 158 -3.06 -1.53 20.49
N PRO A 159 -3.81 -1.28 21.58
CA PRO A 159 -5.11 -1.90 21.78
C PRO A 159 -6.10 -1.55 20.64
N MET A 160 -6.95 -2.50 20.25
CA MET A 160 -7.91 -2.32 19.15
C MET A 160 -8.88 -1.15 19.34
N GLU A 161 -9.21 -0.82 20.59
CA GLU A 161 -10.14 0.25 20.94
C GLU A 161 -9.52 1.66 20.92
N ALA A 162 -8.18 1.77 20.82
CA ALA A 162 -7.54 3.09 20.83
C ALA A 162 -7.75 3.84 19.51
N LYS A 163 -8.37 5.01 19.61
CA LYS A 163 -8.55 5.98 18.52
C LYS A 163 -7.25 6.65 18.07
N PHE A 164 -6.20 6.59 18.89
CA PHE A 164 -4.92 7.27 18.63
C PHE A 164 -3.74 6.37 19.00
N CYS A 165 -2.65 6.47 18.24
CA CYS A 165 -1.39 5.80 18.61
C CYS A 165 -0.66 6.58 19.71
N PRO A 166 -0.31 5.95 20.86
CA PRO A 166 0.41 6.62 21.93
C PRO A 166 1.87 6.99 21.57
N TYR A 167 2.42 6.37 20.52
CA TYR A 167 3.82 6.56 20.14
C TYR A 167 4.02 7.60 19.04
N CYS A 168 3.13 7.66 18.04
CA CYS A 168 3.28 8.56 16.89
C CYS A 168 2.13 9.55 16.72
N ARG A 169 1.14 9.54 17.63
CA ARG A 169 -0.04 10.43 17.62
C ARG A 169 -0.90 10.36 16.35
N HIS A 170 -0.73 9.32 15.55
CA HIS A 170 -1.60 9.06 14.40
C HIS A 170 -3.01 8.69 14.86
N ALA A 171 -4.01 9.38 14.32
CA ALA A 171 -5.42 9.17 14.62
C ALA A 171 -6.03 8.13 13.67
N TYR A 172 -6.72 7.15 14.23
CA TYR A 172 -7.53 6.20 13.49
C TYR A 172 -8.96 6.74 13.46
N THR A 173 -9.37 7.28 12.32
CA THR A 173 -10.78 7.58 12.05
C THR A 173 -11.49 6.24 11.89
N ALA A 174 -12.35 5.92 12.87
CA ALA A 174 -13.25 4.76 12.81
C ALA A 174 -14.36 5.00 11.79
#